data_AF-A0A9E3JCR9-F1
#
_entry.id   AF-A0A9E3JCR9-F1
#
_cell.length_a   1.000
_cell.length_b   1.000
_cell.length_c   1.000
_cell.angle_alpha   90.00
_cell.angle_beta   90.00
_cell.angle_gamma   90.00
#
_symmetry.space_group_name_H-M   'P 1'
#
loop_
_entity.id
_entity.type
_entity.pdbx_description
1 polymer ?
#
loop_
_entity_poly.entity_id
_entity_poly.type
_entity_poly.pdbx_seq_one_letter_code
_entity_poly.pdbx_strand_id
1 'polypeptide(L)'
;ADLAVLDEEVFHLDLDLQVLRELMVHLAEHEPRRHEILHALDRAMDALDLDDVSGSAAAVREVLAPVLAKPAHASAHTVSGVGHAHIDSAWLWPIRETKRKTSRTFSNVTALADEYDDFIFACSQAQQYEWVRDNYPHVWARIQESVKKGQWAPVGGMWVEADGNLPGGEAIARQLIHGKRFFIEHFGVETKGVWLPDSFGYTAAYPQLAKLAGNDWFLTQKISWNQTNKFPHHTFWWEGIDGTRIFTHFPPVDTYNARFSGEEMDRAVRNYNEKGGGTRSLAPFGWGDGGGGPTREIMERARRLADLEGSPKVVVEHPDEFFAKAREEYPDAPVWVGELYLELHRATYTSQARTKQGNRRSEHKLREAELWATTAALHAPGYAYPYEKLDRLWKTVLLHQFHDILPGSSIAWVHHEAEAEYARVAAELEALTAEAVAALGAGGTRVFNTSPFDRSEVVRTGDQALAYVEVPANGSAPLTDAEPAQPVSVAGRVLDNGLVRVAVAEDGTLSSVLDLRAGREVLGDKGNLLRLHTDL
;
A
#
# COMPACT_ATOMS: atom_id res chain seq x y z
N ALA A 1 -22.44 22.39 -23.84
CA ALA A 1 -22.29 22.43 -22.38
C ALA A 1 -23.50 23.16 -21.88
N ASP A 2 -24.30 22.49 -21.06
CA ASP A 2 -25.54 23.06 -20.55
C ASP A 2 -25.21 23.84 -19.27
N LEU A 3 -25.84 24.99 -19.09
CA LEU A 3 -25.74 25.78 -17.87
C LEU A 3 -26.98 25.49 -17.02
N ALA A 4 -26.78 24.95 -15.84
CA ALA A 4 -27.85 24.64 -14.89
C ALA A 4 -27.65 25.39 -13.58
N VAL A 5 -28.76 25.72 -12.91
CA VAL A 5 -28.77 26.24 -11.54
C VAL A 5 -29.13 25.08 -10.63
N LEU A 6 -28.34 24.87 -9.57
CA LEU A 6 -28.66 23.86 -8.56
C LEU A 6 -29.84 24.36 -7.74
N ASP A 7 -30.93 23.58 -7.74
CA ASP A 7 -32.01 23.74 -6.79
C ASP A 7 -31.65 22.97 -5.52
N GLU A 8 -31.24 23.71 -4.48
CA GLU A 8 -30.81 23.13 -3.20
C GLU A 8 -31.95 22.36 -2.51
N GLU A 9 -33.20 22.82 -2.59
CA GLU A 9 -34.31 22.13 -1.93
C GLU A 9 -34.58 20.77 -2.58
N VAL A 10 -34.55 20.72 -3.92
CA VAL A 10 -34.72 19.46 -4.65
C VAL A 10 -33.52 18.53 -4.42
N PHE A 11 -32.30 19.06 -4.41
CA PHE A 11 -31.09 18.29 -4.11
C PHE A 11 -31.14 17.64 -2.72
N HIS A 12 -31.51 18.41 -1.69
CA HIS A 12 -31.63 17.88 -0.34
C HIS A 12 -32.81 16.91 -0.20
N LEU A 13 -33.93 17.14 -0.89
CA LEU A 13 -35.06 16.22 -0.92
C LEU A 13 -34.68 14.85 -1.51
N ASP A 14 -33.96 14.83 -2.63
CA ASP A 14 -33.50 13.59 -3.26
C ASP A 14 -32.66 12.75 -2.28
N LEU A 15 -31.73 13.38 -1.57
CA LEU A 15 -30.92 12.71 -0.55
C LEU A 15 -31.74 12.24 0.66
N ASP A 16 -32.71 13.03 1.12
CA ASP A 16 -33.63 12.66 2.20
C ASP A 16 -34.40 11.37 1.85
N LEU A 17 -34.94 11.32 0.63
CA LEU A 17 -35.67 10.16 0.10
C LEU A 17 -34.75 8.94 -0.05
N GLN A 18 -33.55 9.10 -0.61
CA GLN A 18 -32.59 8.02 -0.80
C GLN A 18 -32.18 7.40 0.53
N VAL A 19 -31.73 8.21 1.50
CA VAL A 19 -31.27 7.73 2.81
C VAL A 19 -32.37 6.96 3.53
N LEU A 20 -33.60 7.49 3.58
CA LEU A 20 -34.73 6.83 4.23
C LEU A 20 -35.15 5.55 3.51
N ARG A 21 -35.25 5.57 2.17
CA ARG A 21 -35.60 4.39 1.38
C ARG A 21 -34.58 3.27 1.56
N GLU A 22 -33.29 3.60 1.48
CA GLU A 22 -32.22 2.63 1.64
C GLU A 22 -32.17 2.09 3.07
N LEU A 23 -32.30 2.93 4.10
CA LEU A 23 -32.41 2.45 5.48
C LEU A 23 -33.59 1.48 5.63
N MET A 24 -34.78 1.88 5.17
CA MET A 24 -36.00 1.10 5.29
C MET A 24 -35.84 -0.32 4.74
N VAL A 25 -35.20 -0.50 3.59
CA VAL A 25 -35.05 -1.84 2.99
C VAL A 25 -34.12 -2.76 3.79
N HIS A 26 -33.19 -2.20 4.56
CA HIS A 26 -32.25 -2.95 5.41
C HIS A 26 -32.73 -3.19 6.85
N LEU A 27 -33.77 -2.49 7.31
CA LEU A 27 -34.44 -2.81 8.58
C LEU A 27 -35.28 -4.08 8.45
N ALA A 28 -35.41 -4.88 9.52
CA ALA A 28 -36.20 -6.10 9.46
C ALA A 28 -37.71 -5.80 9.27
N GLU A 29 -38.44 -6.71 8.59
CA GLU A 29 -39.85 -6.50 8.26
C GLU A 29 -40.78 -6.38 9.47
N HIS A 30 -40.37 -6.89 10.62
CA HIS A 30 -41.13 -6.83 11.87
C HIS A 30 -40.84 -5.55 12.69
N GLU A 31 -39.85 -4.74 12.29
CA GLU A 31 -39.48 -3.54 13.04
C GLU A 31 -40.48 -2.39 12.77
N PRO A 32 -41.06 -1.78 13.81
CA PRO A 32 -41.97 -0.64 13.64
C PRO A 32 -41.32 0.52 12.88
N ARG A 33 -40.01 0.73 13.06
CA ARG A 33 -39.24 1.79 12.41
C ARG A 33 -39.29 1.70 10.89
N ARG A 34 -39.23 0.48 10.33
CA ARG A 34 -39.36 0.26 8.88
C ARG A 34 -40.69 0.79 8.35
N HIS A 35 -41.79 0.45 9.02
CA HIS A 35 -43.15 0.84 8.61
C HIS A 35 -43.42 2.34 8.83
N GLU A 36 -42.84 2.92 9.88
CA GLU A 36 -42.88 4.37 10.08
C GLU A 36 -42.24 5.11 8.91
N ILE A 37 -41.04 4.69 8.49
CA ILE A 37 -40.34 5.28 7.33
C ILE A 37 -41.18 5.07 6.06
N LEU A 38 -41.73 3.87 5.84
CA LEU A 38 -42.59 3.58 4.69
C LEU A 38 -43.77 4.56 4.61
N HIS A 39 -44.49 4.77 5.71
CA HIS A 39 -45.62 5.70 5.74
C HIS A 39 -45.19 7.17 5.59
N ALA A 40 -44.00 7.54 6.05
CA ALA A 40 -43.47 8.88 5.83
C ALA A 40 -43.11 9.10 4.35
N LEU A 41 -42.49 8.11 3.70
CA LEU A 41 -42.21 8.14 2.26
C LEU A 41 -43.51 8.19 1.43
N ASP A 42 -44.54 7.42 1.80
CA ASP A 42 -45.86 7.44 1.16
C ASP A 42 -46.48 8.85 1.22
N ARG A 43 -46.54 9.45 2.41
CA ARG A 43 -47.02 10.85 2.58
C ARG A 43 -46.16 11.87 1.84
N ALA A 44 -44.86 11.64 1.75
CA ALA A 44 -43.97 12.52 1.00
C ALA A 44 -44.26 12.46 -0.51
N MET A 45 -44.58 11.27 -1.04
CA MET A 45 -45.01 11.14 -2.43
C MET A 45 -46.37 11.80 -2.69
N ASP A 46 -47.31 11.73 -1.75
CA ASP A 46 -48.59 12.44 -1.86
C ASP A 46 -48.43 13.97 -1.85
N ALA A 47 -47.41 14.49 -1.16
CA ALA A 47 -47.11 15.91 -1.08
C ALA A 47 -46.28 16.44 -2.27
N LEU A 48 -45.66 15.55 -3.06
CA LEU A 48 -44.81 15.92 -4.18
C LEU A 48 -45.66 16.26 -5.41
N ASP A 49 -45.53 17.50 -5.90
CA ASP A 49 -46.12 17.90 -7.17
C ASP A 49 -45.15 17.54 -8.30
N LEU A 50 -45.51 16.58 -9.15
CA LEU A 50 -44.66 16.15 -10.27
C LEU A 50 -44.58 17.20 -11.38
N ASP A 51 -45.55 18.11 -11.47
CA ASP A 51 -45.54 19.22 -12.41
C ASP A 51 -44.78 20.45 -11.84
N ASP A 52 -44.56 20.50 -10.52
CA ASP A 52 -43.78 21.54 -9.82
C ASP A 52 -42.94 20.97 -8.66
N VAL A 53 -41.92 20.18 -9.00
CA VAL A 53 -41.03 19.54 -8.02
C VAL A 53 -40.28 20.58 -7.18
N SER A 54 -39.83 21.68 -7.81
CA SER A 54 -39.12 22.76 -7.13
C SER A 54 -40.01 23.48 -6.10
N GLY A 55 -41.23 23.85 -6.49
CA GLY A 55 -42.17 24.53 -5.61
C GLY A 55 -42.70 23.67 -4.47
N SER A 56 -42.77 22.34 -4.66
CA SER A 56 -43.25 21.40 -3.63
C SER A 56 -42.14 20.84 -2.72
N ALA A 57 -40.86 20.93 -3.10
CA ALA A 57 -39.76 20.24 -2.42
C ALA A 57 -39.66 20.55 -0.91
N ALA A 58 -39.75 21.83 -0.53
CA ALA A 58 -39.66 22.24 0.87
C ALA A 58 -40.77 21.61 1.73
N ALA A 59 -42.01 21.58 1.22
CA ALA A 59 -43.15 20.98 1.91
C ALA A 59 -42.99 19.45 2.04
N VAL A 60 -42.46 18.78 1.02
CA VAL A 60 -42.16 17.35 1.07
C VAL A 60 -41.09 17.05 2.13
N ARG A 61 -40.05 17.88 2.22
CA ARG A 61 -39.00 17.73 3.24
C ARG A 61 -39.54 17.93 4.65
N GLU A 62 -40.48 18.85 4.87
CA GLU A 62 -41.16 19.00 6.16
C GLU A 62 -41.91 17.72 6.59
N VAL A 63 -42.46 16.95 5.63
CA VAL A 63 -43.10 15.65 5.91
C VAL A 63 -42.07 14.60 6.35
N LEU A 64 -40.86 14.62 5.79
CA LEU A 64 -39.78 13.67 6.09
C LEU A 64 -38.98 14.05 7.36
N ALA A 65 -38.95 15.33 7.72
CA ALA A 65 -38.13 15.83 8.84
C ALA A 65 -38.33 15.08 10.17
N PRO A 66 -39.57 14.72 10.61
CA PRO A 66 -39.77 14.01 11.86
C PRO A 66 -39.13 12.62 11.89
N VAL A 67 -39.10 11.91 10.75
CA VAL A 67 -38.49 10.58 10.69
C VAL A 67 -36.97 10.65 10.58
N LEU A 68 -36.42 11.69 9.95
CA LEU A 68 -34.97 11.93 9.89
C LEU A 68 -34.39 12.41 11.23
N ALA A 69 -35.16 13.15 12.01
CA ALA A 69 -34.71 13.73 13.29
C ALA A 69 -34.67 12.75 14.47
N LYS A 70 -35.06 11.48 14.27
CA LYS A 70 -35.03 10.49 15.35
C LYS A 70 -33.60 10.02 15.64
N PRO A 71 -33.13 10.11 16.89
CA PRO A 71 -31.74 9.80 17.24
C PRO A 71 -31.43 8.32 17.08
N ALA A 72 -30.19 7.99 16.72
CA ALA A 72 -29.76 6.60 16.65
C ALA A 72 -29.80 5.94 18.05
N HIS A 73 -29.99 4.62 18.06
CA HIS A 73 -30.01 3.88 19.32
C HIS A 73 -28.72 4.12 20.12
N ALA A 74 -28.81 4.13 21.44
CA ALA A 74 -27.65 4.37 22.31
C ALA A 74 -26.53 3.33 22.10
N SER A 75 -26.88 2.12 21.65
CA SER A 75 -25.97 1.04 21.31
C SER A 75 -25.58 0.99 19.83
N ALA A 76 -25.92 2.01 19.03
CA ALA A 76 -25.60 2.04 17.61
C ALA A 76 -24.08 2.06 17.42
N HIS A 77 -23.61 1.23 16.49
CA HIS A 77 -22.21 1.22 16.06
C HIS A 77 -21.85 2.57 15.43
N THR A 78 -20.61 3.01 15.60
CA THR A 78 -20.09 4.26 15.05
C THR A 78 -19.15 3.96 13.89
N VAL A 79 -19.49 4.45 12.71
CA VAL A 79 -18.64 4.43 11.52
C VAL A 79 -17.87 5.74 11.45
N SER A 80 -16.56 5.68 11.67
CA SER A 80 -15.64 6.80 11.51
C SER A 80 -15.32 6.96 10.02
N GLY A 81 -15.99 7.91 9.37
CA GLY A 81 -15.77 8.26 7.99
C GLY A 81 -14.48 9.05 7.80
N VAL A 82 -13.69 8.66 6.80
CA VAL A 82 -12.51 9.43 6.39
C VAL A 82 -12.57 9.64 4.88
N GLY A 83 -12.56 10.89 4.42
CA GLY A 83 -12.54 11.17 2.99
C GLY A 83 -11.28 10.57 2.37
N HIS A 84 -11.40 9.85 1.27
CA HIS A 84 -10.29 9.18 0.64
C HIS A 84 -10.43 9.16 -0.88
N ALA A 85 -9.29 9.20 -1.57
CA ALA A 85 -9.20 8.98 -3.00
C ALA A 85 -7.98 8.10 -3.24
N HIS A 86 -8.21 6.79 -3.30
CA HIS A 86 -7.17 5.87 -3.73
C HIS A 86 -6.84 6.16 -5.20
N ILE A 87 -5.58 6.41 -5.51
CA ILE A 87 -5.13 6.71 -6.88
C ILE A 87 -3.95 5.81 -7.20
N ASP A 88 -4.17 4.87 -8.11
CA ASP A 88 -3.07 4.01 -8.53
C ASP A 88 -1.98 4.81 -9.22
N SER A 89 -0.74 4.64 -8.74
CA SER A 89 0.42 5.31 -9.31
C SER A 89 0.59 4.94 -10.78
N ALA A 90 0.29 3.68 -11.11
CA ALA A 90 -0.01 3.20 -12.45
C ALA A 90 -0.75 1.87 -12.33
N TRP A 91 -1.78 1.67 -13.16
CA TRP A 91 -2.53 0.42 -13.25
C TRP A 91 -3.05 0.23 -14.68
N LEU A 92 -4.24 0.76 -14.98
CA LEU A 92 -4.83 0.80 -16.33
C LEU A 92 -4.40 2.03 -17.15
N TRP A 93 -3.48 2.83 -16.61
CA TRP A 93 -2.90 4.02 -17.23
C TRP A 93 -1.42 4.16 -16.84
N PRO A 94 -0.62 4.87 -17.66
CA PRO A 94 0.78 5.15 -17.34
C PRO A 94 0.92 6.23 -16.25
N ILE A 95 2.10 6.29 -15.61
CA ILE A 95 2.42 7.24 -14.53
C ILE A 95 2.15 8.70 -14.94
N ARG A 96 2.43 9.06 -16.19
CA ARG A 96 2.15 10.41 -16.72
C ARG A 96 0.68 10.82 -16.61
N GLU A 97 -0.25 9.88 -16.64
CA GLU A 97 -1.68 10.17 -16.48
C GLU A 97 -2.03 10.36 -15.01
N THR A 98 -1.39 9.61 -14.11
CA THR A 98 -1.58 9.77 -12.66
C THR A 98 -1.23 11.18 -12.20
N LYS A 99 -0.16 11.78 -12.74
CA LYS A 99 0.19 13.19 -12.46
C LYS A 99 -0.95 14.16 -12.76
N ARG A 100 -1.78 13.87 -13.77
CA ARG A 100 -2.98 14.66 -14.10
C ARG A 100 -4.16 14.31 -13.20
N LYS A 101 -4.34 13.01 -12.89
CA LYS A 101 -5.40 12.52 -12.00
C LYS A 101 -5.28 13.11 -10.59
N THR A 102 -4.06 13.16 -10.03
CA THR A 102 -3.80 13.75 -8.72
C THR A 102 -4.16 15.24 -8.72
N SER A 103 -3.74 16.01 -9.73
CA SER A 103 -4.08 17.43 -9.86
C SER A 103 -5.59 17.69 -9.86
N ARG A 104 -6.35 16.95 -10.70
CA ARG A 104 -7.81 17.11 -10.76
C ARG A 104 -8.49 16.71 -9.45
N THR A 105 -8.10 15.56 -8.89
CA THR A 105 -8.70 15.04 -7.65
C THR A 105 -8.43 15.98 -6.49
N PHE A 106 -7.19 16.42 -6.31
CA PHE A 106 -6.81 17.30 -5.20
C PHE A 106 -7.42 18.70 -5.36
N SER A 107 -7.66 19.17 -6.60
CA SER A 107 -8.41 20.40 -6.85
C SER A 107 -9.87 20.31 -6.42
N ASN A 108 -10.53 19.17 -6.69
CA ASN A 108 -11.91 18.91 -6.26
C ASN A 108 -12.00 18.75 -4.75
N VAL A 109 -11.11 17.97 -4.15
CA VAL A 109 -11.05 17.73 -2.70
C VAL A 109 -10.82 19.03 -1.94
N THR A 110 -9.88 19.87 -2.38
CA THR A 110 -9.65 21.17 -1.74
C THR A 110 -10.82 22.14 -1.92
N ALA A 111 -11.58 22.04 -3.02
CA ALA A 111 -12.82 22.82 -3.18
C ALA A 111 -13.93 22.32 -2.26
N LEU A 112 -14.09 21.01 -2.10
CA LEU A 112 -15.04 20.44 -1.15
C LEU A 112 -14.68 20.83 0.30
N ALA A 113 -13.38 20.86 0.64
CA ALA A 113 -12.92 21.32 1.96
C ALA A 113 -13.25 22.80 2.23
N ASP A 114 -13.30 23.64 1.21
CA ASP A 114 -13.73 25.04 1.35
C ASP A 114 -15.25 25.17 1.56
N GLU A 115 -16.05 24.15 1.20
CA GLU A 115 -17.51 24.11 1.38
C GLU A 115 -17.95 23.43 2.69
N TYR A 116 -17.14 22.50 3.22
CA TYR A 116 -17.46 21.67 4.39
C TYR A 116 -16.39 21.80 5.48
N ASP A 117 -16.66 22.60 6.52
CA ASP A 117 -15.72 22.82 7.63
C ASP A 117 -15.36 21.54 8.40
N ASP A 118 -16.30 20.59 8.48
CA ASP A 118 -16.17 19.27 9.13
C ASP A 118 -15.51 18.20 8.24
N PHE A 119 -15.12 18.54 7.01
CA PHE A 119 -14.52 17.60 6.08
C PHE A 119 -13.07 17.26 6.44
N ILE A 120 -12.74 15.97 6.37
CA ILE A 120 -11.38 15.47 6.55
C ILE A 120 -11.05 14.49 5.43
N PHE A 121 -9.93 14.74 4.75
CA PHE A 121 -9.44 13.93 3.65
C PHE A 121 -8.07 13.31 3.96
N ALA A 122 -7.93 12.00 3.84
CA ALA A 122 -6.69 11.27 4.00
C ALA A 122 -6.05 10.91 2.64
N CYS A 123 -4.76 11.23 2.51
CA CYS A 123 -3.95 10.91 1.33
C CYS A 123 -2.60 10.30 1.74
N SER A 124 -2.25 9.18 1.12
CA SER A 124 -1.24 8.23 1.61
C SER A 124 0.15 8.35 0.96
N GLN A 125 0.21 8.72 -0.33
CA GLN A 125 1.40 8.55 -1.16
C GLN A 125 2.21 9.84 -1.29
N ALA A 126 3.37 9.95 -0.60
CA ALA A 126 4.23 11.14 -0.70
C ALA A 126 4.65 11.48 -2.14
N GLN A 127 4.83 10.48 -3.01
CA GLN A 127 5.15 10.69 -4.42
C GLN A 127 4.08 11.52 -5.16
N GLN A 128 2.80 11.39 -4.80
CA GLN A 128 1.73 12.16 -5.43
C GLN A 128 1.77 13.63 -5.04
N TYR A 129 2.10 13.89 -3.77
CA TYR A 129 2.36 15.24 -3.29
C TYR A 129 3.55 15.86 -4.01
N GLU A 130 4.65 15.11 -4.21
CA GLU A 130 5.81 15.59 -4.97
C GLU A 130 5.43 15.95 -6.40
N TRP A 131 4.65 15.10 -7.09
CA TRP A 131 4.17 15.41 -8.44
C TRP A 131 3.31 16.68 -8.48
N VAL A 132 2.44 16.89 -7.50
CA VAL A 132 1.58 18.08 -7.46
C VAL A 132 2.38 19.33 -7.10
N ARG A 133 3.32 19.26 -6.15
CA ARG A 133 4.25 20.34 -5.82
C ARG A 133 5.01 20.81 -7.07
N ASP A 134 5.55 19.87 -7.83
CA ASP A 134 6.45 20.19 -8.95
C ASP A 134 5.70 20.64 -10.21
N ASN A 135 4.48 20.15 -10.45
CA ASN A 135 3.74 20.40 -11.70
C ASN A 135 2.53 21.33 -11.55
N TYR A 136 2.00 21.52 -10.33
CA TYR A 136 0.75 22.24 -10.07
C TYR A 136 0.84 23.09 -8.79
N PRO A 137 1.71 24.12 -8.74
CA PRO A 137 2.01 24.89 -7.53
C PRO A 137 0.79 25.57 -6.88
N HIS A 138 -0.24 25.93 -7.66
CA HIS A 138 -1.47 26.48 -7.10
C HIS A 138 -2.28 25.42 -6.33
N VAL A 139 -2.37 24.19 -6.84
CA VAL A 139 -3.03 23.08 -6.15
C VAL A 139 -2.24 22.71 -4.90
N TRP A 140 -0.91 22.69 -5.00
CA TRP A 140 -0.01 22.49 -3.87
C TRP A 140 -0.27 23.50 -2.73
N ALA A 141 -0.39 24.78 -3.03
CA ALA A 141 -0.68 25.81 -2.04
C ALA A 141 -2.03 25.56 -1.31
N ARG A 142 -3.05 25.11 -2.04
CA ARG A 142 -4.35 24.74 -1.45
C ARG A 142 -4.23 23.54 -0.52
N ILE A 143 -3.46 22.51 -0.90
CA ILE A 143 -3.17 21.36 -0.03
C ILE A 143 -2.50 21.82 1.27
N GLN A 144 -1.46 22.66 1.18
CA GLN A 144 -0.77 23.18 2.36
C GLN A 144 -1.73 23.93 3.31
N GLU A 145 -2.67 24.69 2.75
CA GLU A 145 -3.67 25.40 3.54
C GLU A 145 -4.69 24.43 4.18
N SER A 146 -5.20 23.45 3.43
CA SER A 146 -6.10 22.43 3.99
C SER A 146 -5.43 21.58 5.08
N VAL A 147 -4.12 21.31 4.97
CA VAL A 147 -3.35 20.64 6.04
C VAL A 147 -3.29 21.51 7.29
N LYS A 148 -3.01 22.81 7.16
CA LYS A 148 -3.00 23.74 8.32
C LYS A 148 -4.37 23.86 8.99
N LYS A 149 -5.46 23.81 8.21
CA LYS A 149 -6.84 23.80 8.71
C LYS A 149 -7.24 22.48 9.38
N GLY A 150 -6.43 21.41 9.24
CA GLY A 150 -6.75 20.08 9.76
C GLY A 150 -7.76 19.29 8.90
N GLN A 151 -8.14 19.80 7.74
CA GLN A 151 -9.08 19.17 6.81
C GLN A 151 -8.39 18.21 5.82
N TRP A 152 -7.06 18.22 5.77
CA TRP A 152 -6.25 17.30 4.98
C TRP A 152 -5.25 16.58 5.88
N ALA A 153 -5.35 15.26 5.93
CA ALA A 153 -4.52 14.35 6.70
C ALA A 153 -3.48 13.67 5.79
N PRO A 154 -2.19 14.05 5.84
CA PRO A 154 -1.12 13.20 5.33
C PRO A 154 -1.05 11.90 6.14
N VAL A 155 -1.29 10.76 5.50
CA VAL A 155 -1.26 9.43 6.13
C VAL A 155 -0.29 8.49 5.40
N GLY A 156 -0.20 7.23 5.83
CA GLY A 156 0.59 6.21 5.16
C GLY A 156 2.07 6.23 5.55
N GLY A 157 2.68 7.41 5.55
CA GLY A 157 4.10 7.56 5.91
C GLY A 157 5.07 6.93 4.91
N MET A 158 4.59 6.48 3.74
CA MET A 158 5.39 5.81 2.72
C MET A 158 5.56 6.67 1.47
N TRP A 159 6.59 6.38 0.68
CA TRP A 159 6.81 7.05 -0.60
C TRP A 159 5.66 6.76 -1.58
N VAL A 160 5.30 5.49 -1.72
CA VAL A 160 4.08 5.02 -2.40
C VAL A 160 3.39 3.96 -1.56
N GLU A 161 2.14 3.60 -1.90
CA GLU A 161 1.50 2.40 -1.38
C GLU A 161 2.14 1.18 -2.01
N ALA A 162 3.25 0.72 -1.45
CA ALA A 162 4.05 -0.36 -2.01
C ALA A 162 3.38 -1.73 -1.83
N ASP A 163 3.82 -2.69 -2.65
CA ASP A 163 3.53 -4.11 -2.39
C ASP A 163 4.11 -4.54 -1.03
N GLY A 164 3.34 -5.31 -0.27
CA GLY A 164 3.67 -5.72 1.10
C GLY A 164 4.58 -6.95 1.20
N ASN A 165 4.96 -7.58 0.08
CA ASN A 165 5.64 -8.88 0.04
C ASN A 165 6.95 -8.88 -0.77
N LEU A 166 6.94 -8.29 -1.97
CA LEU A 166 8.01 -8.39 -2.96
C LEU A 166 9.23 -7.49 -2.68
N PRO A 167 9.08 -6.24 -2.18
CA PRO A 167 10.22 -5.39 -1.85
C PRO A 167 11.11 -6.02 -0.77
N GLY A 168 12.43 -5.80 -0.86
CA GLY A 168 13.35 -6.17 0.23
C GLY A 168 13.11 -5.35 1.51
N GLY A 169 13.56 -5.86 2.66
CA GLY A 169 13.38 -5.16 3.95
C GLY A 169 13.97 -3.74 3.98
N GLU A 170 15.15 -3.54 3.41
CA GLU A 170 15.73 -2.19 3.25
C GLU A 170 14.85 -1.30 2.38
N ALA A 171 14.26 -1.82 1.30
CA ALA A 171 13.37 -1.04 0.44
C ALA A 171 12.09 -0.62 1.18
N ILE A 172 11.50 -1.49 2.01
CA ILE A 172 10.36 -1.12 2.88
C ILE A 172 10.78 -0.04 3.89
N ALA A 173 11.97 -0.16 4.50
CA ALA A 173 12.49 0.90 5.36
C ALA A 173 12.65 2.22 4.60
N ARG A 174 13.14 2.18 3.35
CA ARG A 174 13.26 3.37 2.48
C ARG A 174 11.91 3.92 2.05
N GLN A 175 10.88 3.10 1.82
CA GLN A 175 9.51 3.59 1.61
C GLN A 175 9.09 4.50 2.78
N LEU A 176 9.27 4.02 4.02
CA LEU A 176 8.90 4.76 5.24
C LEU A 176 9.77 6.00 5.45
N ILE A 177 11.09 5.88 5.29
CA ILE A 177 12.03 7.01 5.46
C ILE A 177 11.72 8.12 4.46
N HIS A 178 11.57 7.80 3.17
CA HIS A 178 11.32 8.80 2.15
C HIS A 178 9.93 9.43 2.29
N GLY A 179 8.90 8.65 2.64
CA GLY A 179 7.55 9.14 2.89
C GLY A 179 7.48 10.07 4.10
N LYS A 180 7.95 9.61 5.27
CA LYS A 180 7.96 10.42 6.50
C LYS A 180 8.78 11.69 6.36
N ARG A 181 10.00 11.60 5.82
CA ARG A 181 10.83 12.78 5.60
C ARG A 181 10.12 13.81 4.72
N PHE A 182 9.45 13.37 3.65
CA PHE A 182 8.69 14.28 2.81
C PHE A 182 7.60 15.03 3.60
N PHE A 183 6.80 14.32 4.40
CA PHE A 183 5.73 14.94 5.18
C PHE A 183 6.25 15.87 6.29
N ILE A 184 7.34 15.50 6.96
CA ILE A 184 8.01 16.34 7.95
C ILE A 184 8.53 17.63 7.30
N GLU A 185 9.24 17.53 6.19
CA GLU A 185 9.85 18.68 5.51
C GLU A 185 8.81 19.66 4.95
N HIS A 186 7.70 19.17 4.42
CA HIS A 186 6.74 20.00 3.68
C HIS A 186 5.54 20.47 4.52
N PHE A 187 5.20 19.72 5.58
CA PHE A 187 4.02 19.99 6.41
C PHE A 187 4.33 20.07 7.91
N GLY A 188 5.54 19.68 8.35
CA GLY A 188 5.84 19.54 9.77
C GLY A 188 5.08 18.38 10.44
N VAL A 189 4.57 17.43 9.64
CA VAL A 189 3.75 16.31 10.10
C VAL A 189 4.57 15.03 10.07
N GLU A 190 4.74 14.42 11.24
CA GLU A 190 5.21 13.04 11.36
C GLU A 190 4.00 12.12 11.43
N THR A 191 3.81 11.28 10.41
CA THR A 191 2.66 10.38 10.32
C THR A 191 2.70 9.32 11.42
N LYS A 192 1.56 9.00 12.04
CA LYS A 192 1.47 8.00 13.12
C LYS A 192 1.02 6.62 12.67
N GLY A 193 0.74 6.43 11.38
CA GLY A 193 0.29 5.14 10.90
C GLY A 193 0.57 4.87 9.44
N VAL A 194 0.51 3.59 9.12
CA VAL A 194 0.62 3.07 7.77
C VAL A 194 -0.78 2.80 7.21
N TRP A 195 -1.01 3.24 5.98
CA TRP A 195 -2.26 3.20 5.25
C TRP A 195 -2.01 2.50 3.92
N LEU A 196 -2.34 1.21 3.84
CA LEU A 196 -2.12 0.36 2.68
C LEU A 196 -3.39 -0.47 2.38
N PRO A 197 -4.47 0.18 1.92
CA PRO A 197 -5.73 -0.51 1.69
C PRO A 197 -5.61 -1.60 0.62
N ASP A 198 -4.78 -1.38 -0.43
CA ASP A 198 -4.83 -2.19 -1.65
C ASP A 198 -3.65 -3.15 -1.92
N SER A 199 -2.76 -3.34 -0.95
CA SER A 199 -1.60 -4.23 -1.14
C SER A 199 -1.97 -5.73 -1.12
N PHE A 200 -1.28 -6.55 -1.90
CA PHE A 200 -1.62 -7.98 -2.10
C PHE A 200 -0.97 -8.89 -1.06
N GLY A 201 -1.35 -8.70 0.20
CA GLY A 201 -0.81 -9.42 1.37
C GLY A 201 0.38 -8.71 2.01
N TYR A 202 0.77 -9.16 3.21
CA TYR A 202 1.78 -8.45 4.01
C TYR A 202 2.72 -9.37 4.78
N THR A 203 4.02 -9.13 4.63
CA THR A 203 5.08 -9.86 5.33
C THR A 203 5.00 -9.75 6.85
N ALA A 204 5.35 -10.83 7.54
CA ALA A 204 5.39 -10.92 8.99
C ALA A 204 6.47 -10.03 9.66
N ALA A 205 7.37 -9.41 8.89
CA ALA A 205 8.34 -8.44 9.41
C ALA A 205 7.79 -7.00 9.47
N TYR A 206 6.64 -6.74 8.87
CA TYR A 206 6.11 -5.39 8.70
C TYR A 206 5.80 -4.67 10.03
N PRO A 207 5.21 -5.32 11.07
CA PRO A 207 4.97 -4.65 12.36
C PRO A 207 6.23 -4.03 12.96
N GLN A 208 7.35 -4.73 12.89
CA GLN A 208 8.65 -4.25 13.36
C GLN A 208 9.09 -3.00 12.56
N LEU A 209 9.08 -3.07 11.23
CA LEU A 209 9.50 -1.97 10.37
C LEU A 209 8.62 -0.72 10.57
N ALA A 210 7.31 -0.90 10.67
CA ALA A 210 6.36 0.18 10.90
C ALA A 210 6.61 0.86 12.26
N LYS A 211 6.84 0.07 13.32
CA LYS A 211 7.14 0.58 14.67
C LYS A 211 8.51 1.26 14.77
N LEU A 212 9.53 0.73 14.11
CA LEU A 212 10.86 1.38 14.03
C LEU A 212 10.80 2.73 13.32
N ALA A 213 9.88 2.90 12.38
CA ALA A 213 9.59 4.19 11.75
C ALA A 213 8.69 5.11 12.60
N GLY A 214 8.31 4.73 13.81
CA GLY A 214 7.47 5.53 14.70
C GLY A 214 5.97 5.49 14.39
N ASN A 215 5.47 4.46 13.70
CA ASN A 215 4.04 4.28 13.48
C ASN A 215 3.40 3.44 14.60
N ASP A 216 2.19 3.82 14.98
CA ASP A 216 1.41 3.20 16.05
C ASP A 216 0.26 2.33 15.57
N TRP A 217 -0.24 2.59 14.38
CA TRP A 217 -1.37 1.88 13.79
C TRP A 217 -1.16 1.51 12.32
N PHE A 218 -1.90 0.52 11.87
CA PHE A 218 -1.90 0.02 10.49
C PHE A 218 -3.33 -0.13 9.96
N LEU A 219 -3.57 0.34 8.74
CA LEU A 219 -4.83 0.18 8.02
C LEU A 219 -4.61 -0.58 6.70
N THR A 220 -5.46 -1.58 6.46
CA THR A 220 -5.55 -2.36 5.22
C THR A 220 -7.02 -2.62 4.84
N GLN A 221 -7.30 -3.05 3.60
CA GLN A 221 -8.61 -3.54 3.18
C GLN A 221 -8.55 -4.94 2.54
N LYS A 222 -7.54 -5.22 1.69
CA LYS A 222 -7.49 -6.43 0.86
C LYS A 222 -7.62 -7.76 1.60
N ILE A 223 -7.28 -7.83 2.89
CA ILE A 223 -7.45 -9.06 3.69
C ILE A 223 -8.92 -9.51 3.78
N SER A 224 -9.88 -8.60 3.58
CA SER A 224 -11.30 -8.95 3.44
C SER A 224 -11.63 -9.79 2.19
N TRP A 225 -10.71 -9.87 1.21
CA TRP A 225 -10.93 -10.53 -0.09
C TRP A 225 -10.36 -11.96 -0.14
N ASN A 226 -10.07 -12.58 1.00
CA ASN A 226 -9.64 -13.97 1.03
C ASN A 226 -10.65 -14.90 0.34
N GLN A 227 -10.14 -15.75 -0.55
CA GLN A 227 -10.95 -16.62 -1.40
C GLN A 227 -11.72 -17.68 -0.60
N THR A 228 -11.12 -18.25 0.44
CA THR A 228 -11.66 -19.39 1.19
C THR A 228 -11.84 -19.06 2.66
N ASN A 229 -10.79 -18.54 3.33
CA ASN A 229 -10.86 -18.29 4.77
C ASN A 229 -11.11 -16.81 5.06
N LYS A 230 -12.34 -16.50 5.51
CA LYS A 230 -12.65 -15.17 6.04
C LYS A 230 -11.74 -14.87 7.24
N PHE A 231 -11.04 -13.75 7.20
CA PHE A 231 -10.16 -13.35 8.29
C PHE A 231 -10.98 -13.08 9.58
N PRO A 232 -10.52 -13.52 10.76
CA PRO A 232 -11.36 -13.57 11.95
C PRO A 232 -11.56 -12.24 12.68
N HIS A 233 -10.79 -11.18 12.37
CA HIS A 233 -10.80 -9.93 13.15
C HIS A 233 -10.78 -8.68 12.28
N HIS A 234 -11.56 -7.65 12.58
CA HIS A 234 -11.44 -6.34 11.93
C HIS A 234 -10.56 -5.38 12.73
N THR A 235 -10.49 -5.53 14.06
CA THR A 235 -9.64 -4.74 14.96
C THR A 235 -8.80 -5.67 15.83
N PHE A 236 -7.47 -5.62 15.69
CA PHE A 236 -6.58 -6.59 16.33
C PHE A 236 -5.16 -6.04 16.53
N TRP A 237 -4.38 -6.69 17.38
CA TRP A 237 -2.93 -6.52 17.46
C TRP A 237 -2.26 -7.42 16.42
N TRP A 238 -1.57 -6.83 15.45
CA TRP A 238 -0.74 -7.60 14.53
C TRP A 238 0.67 -7.73 15.08
N GLU A 239 1.09 -8.95 15.38
CA GLU A 239 2.40 -9.30 15.93
C GLU A 239 3.32 -9.85 14.84
N GLY A 240 4.48 -9.21 14.69
CA GLY A 240 5.53 -9.63 13.77
C GLY A 240 6.34 -10.82 14.29
N ILE A 241 7.23 -11.35 13.45
CA ILE A 241 8.09 -12.51 13.79
C ILE A 241 9.00 -12.30 15.00
N ASP A 242 9.25 -11.04 15.38
CA ASP A 242 10.08 -10.63 16.51
C ASP A 242 9.27 -10.33 17.78
N GLY A 243 7.94 -10.49 17.74
CA GLY A 243 7.03 -10.15 18.83
C GLY A 243 6.60 -8.68 18.88
N THR A 244 7.08 -7.83 17.96
CA THR A 244 6.63 -6.43 17.87
C THR A 244 5.17 -6.37 17.44
N ARG A 245 4.35 -5.56 18.12
CA ARG A 245 2.91 -5.40 17.82
C ARG A 245 2.58 -4.02 17.25
N ILE A 246 1.69 -3.99 16.26
CA ILE A 246 1.06 -2.77 15.74
C ILE A 246 -0.47 -2.92 15.75
N PHE A 247 -1.18 -1.87 16.19
CA PHE A 247 -2.63 -1.91 16.28
C PHE A 247 -3.22 -1.79 14.88
N THR A 248 -3.99 -2.78 14.45
CA THR A 248 -4.40 -2.95 13.06
C THR A 248 -5.91 -2.91 12.94
N HIS A 249 -6.40 -2.20 11.93
CA HIS A 249 -7.81 -2.21 11.55
C HIS A 249 -7.98 -2.45 10.05
N PHE A 250 -8.97 -3.25 9.66
CA PHE A 250 -9.52 -3.17 8.31
C PHE A 250 -11.03 -2.89 8.34
N PRO A 251 -11.53 -1.97 7.49
CA PRO A 251 -12.94 -1.61 7.46
C PRO A 251 -13.89 -2.81 7.21
N PRO A 252 -14.92 -3.02 8.04
CA PRO A 252 -15.92 -4.08 7.88
C PRO A 252 -16.91 -3.82 6.73
N VAL A 253 -16.85 -2.62 6.15
CA VAL A 253 -17.63 -2.24 4.96
C VAL A 253 -17.08 -2.90 3.68
N ASP A 254 -15.96 -3.63 3.76
CA ASP A 254 -15.33 -4.38 2.65
C ASP A 254 -14.90 -3.51 1.45
N THR A 255 -14.70 -2.20 1.66
CA THR A 255 -14.29 -1.23 0.64
C THR A 255 -13.56 -0.04 1.26
N TYR A 256 -12.68 0.59 0.49
CA TYR A 256 -12.09 1.90 0.79
C TYR A 256 -12.68 3.03 -0.08
N ASN A 257 -13.79 2.74 -0.77
CA ASN A 257 -14.53 3.64 -1.65
C ASN A 257 -16.00 3.77 -1.19
N ALA A 258 -16.23 3.88 0.13
CA ALA A 258 -17.57 3.91 0.70
C ALA A 258 -18.37 5.15 0.24
N ARG A 259 -19.69 5.03 0.21
CA ARG A 259 -20.64 6.11 -0.11
C ARG A 259 -21.74 6.28 0.95
N PHE A 260 -21.66 5.48 2.01
CA PHE A 260 -22.65 5.39 3.08
C PHE A 260 -24.04 5.01 2.55
N SER A 261 -24.10 4.02 1.65
CA SER A 261 -25.37 3.42 1.25
C SER A 261 -26.02 2.65 2.41
N GLY A 262 -27.35 2.46 2.40
CA GLY A 262 -28.01 1.64 3.42
C GLY A 262 -27.41 0.23 3.52
N GLU A 263 -27.01 -0.34 2.38
CA GLU A 263 -26.32 -1.64 2.32
C GLU A 263 -24.94 -1.60 2.97
N GLU A 264 -24.14 -0.57 2.70
CA GLU A 264 -22.82 -0.40 3.29
C GLU A 264 -22.90 -0.22 4.81
N MET A 265 -23.88 0.55 5.28
CA MET A 265 -24.10 0.80 6.70
C MET A 265 -24.52 -0.46 7.45
N ASP A 266 -25.49 -1.21 6.90
CA ASP A 266 -25.89 -2.51 7.42
C ASP A 266 -24.73 -3.52 7.38
N ARG A 267 -23.99 -3.58 6.27
CA ARG A 267 -22.81 -4.45 6.12
C ARG A 267 -21.74 -4.14 7.15
N ALA A 268 -21.40 -2.87 7.40
CA ALA A 268 -20.40 -2.48 8.38
C ALA A 268 -20.70 -3.05 9.78
N VAL A 269 -21.97 -3.01 10.21
CA VAL A 269 -22.38 -3.56 11.51
C VAL A 269 -22.41 -5.09 11.49
N ARG A 270 -22.99 -5.70 10.45
CA ARG A 270 -23.10 -7.17 10.36
C ARG A 270 -21.72 -7.84 10.31
N ASN A 271 -20.79 -7.26 9.56
CA ASN A 271 -19.47 -7.84 9.33
C ASN A 271 -18.50 -7.63 10.49
N TYR A 272 -18.63 -6.57 11.29
CA TYR A 272 -17.67 -6.28 12.36
C TYR A 272 -17.58 -7.45 13.35
N ASN A 273 -16.38 -8.05 13.45
CA ASN A 273 -16.17 -9.31 14.19
C ASN A 273 -16.05 -9.06 15.70
N GLU A 274 -15.51 -7.92 16.09
CA GLU A 274 -15.31 -7.52 17.49
C GLU A 274 -16.57 -6.88 18.11
N LYS A 275 -17.74 -7.03 17.46
CA LYS A 275 -19.02 -6.54 17.98
C LYS A 275 -19.29 -7.05 19.41
N GLY A 276 -19.69 -6.13 20.28
CA GLY A 276 -19.87 -6.39 21.71
C GLY A 276 -18.61 -6.15 22.56
N GLY A 277 -17.42 -6.19 21.96
CA GLY A 277 -16.17 -5.71 22.57
C GLY A 277 -15.78 -4.31 22.12
N GLY A 278 -16.01 -4.00 20.84
CA GLY A 278 -15.94 -2.67 20.26
C GLY A 278 -17.24 -2.27 19.55
N THR A 279 -17.42 -0.97 19.39
CA THR A 279 -18.61 -0.30 18.83
C THR A 279 -18.24 0.70 17.75
N ARG A 280 -16.98 0.67 17.26
CA ARG A 280 -16.54 1.53 16.16
C ARG A 280 -15.77 0.81 15.07
N SER A 281 -15.87 1.33 13.86
CA SER A 281 -15.05 0.94 12.71
C SER A 281 -14.78 2.14 11.82
N LEU A 282 -13.69 2.12 11.07
CA LEU A 282 -13.37 3.17 10.09
C LEU A 282 -13.95 2.80 8.73
N ALA A 283 -14.38 3.79 7.94
CA ALA A 283 -14.78 3.62 6.54
C ALA A 283 -14.19 4.75 5.67
N PRO A 284 -13.18 4.46 4.83
CA PRO A 284 -12.72 5.41 3.85
C PRO A 284 -13.83 5.63 2.80
N PHE A 285 -14.18 6.88 2.53
CA PHE A 285 -15.27 7.22 1.62
C PHE A 285 -14.81 8.07 0.45
N GLY A 286 -15.42 7.88 -0.71
CA GLY A 286 -15.09 8.59 -1.95
C GLY A 286 -14.88 7.66 -3.14
N TRP A 287 -14.57 8.25 -4.28
CA TRP A 287 -14.22 7.53 -5.50
C TRP A 287 -12.71 7.33 -5.60
N GLY A 288 -12.28 6.07 -5.71
CA GLY A 288 -10.87 5.68 -5.77
C GLY A 288 -10.51 4.87 -7.01
N ASP A 289 -9.45 4.08 -6.89
CA ASP A 289 -8.71 3.30 -7.91
C ASP A 289 -8.08 4.20 -8.99
N GLY A 290 -8.76 5.25 -9.43
CA GLY A 290 -8.25 6.20 -10.42
C GLY A 290 -8.46 7.67 -10.08
N GLY A 291 -8.79 7.98 -8.82
CA GLY A 291 -9.12 9.31 -8.31
C GLY A 291 -10.61 9.65 -8.36
N GLY A 292 -10.92 10.93 -8.15
CA GLY A 292 -12.29 11.44 -7.99
C GLY A 292 -12.50 11.97 -6.57
N GLY A 293 -12.29 11.10 -5.58
CA GLY A 293 -12.40 11.43 -4.16
C GLY A 293 -13.84 11.60 -3.66
N PRO A 294 -14.01 12.16 -2.46
CA PRO A 294 -15.32 12.46 -1.89
C PRO A 294 -16.14 13.45 -2.71
N THR A 295 -17.46 13.42 -2.53
CA THR A 295 -18.42 14.29 -3.21
C THR A 295 -19.36 14.95 -2.20
N ARG A 296 -20.05 16.01 -2.62
CA ARG A 296 -21.03 16.74 -1.81
C ARG A 296 -22.13 15.81 -1.31
N GLU A 297 -22.62 14.95 -2.19
CA GLU A 297 -23.65 13.94 -1.91
C GLU A 297 -23.21 13.00 -0.77
N ILE A 298 -21.97 12.51 -0.79
CA ILE A 298 -21.47 11.62 0.26
C ILE A 298 -21.38 12.35 1.61
N MET A 299 -20.94 13.62 1.62
CA MET A 299 -20.91 14.44 2.84
C MET A 299 -22.31 14.70 3.40
N GLU A 300 -23.25 15.03 2.53
CA GLU A 300 -24.65 15.26 2.91
C GLU A 300 -25.35 13.98 3.41
N ARG A 301 -24.98 12.81 2.88
CA ARG A 301 -25.39 11.52 3.43
C ARG A 301 -24.78 11.26 4.80
N ALA A 302 -23.48 11.52 5.00
CA ALA A 302 -22.82 11.38 6.29
C ALA A 302 -23.53 12.22 7.37
N ARG A 303 -23.92 13.46 7.06
CA ARG A 303 -24.67 14.34 7.98
C ARG A 303 -26.05 13.78 8.35
N ARG A 304 -26.79 13.22 7.38
CA ARG A 304 -28.08 12.55 7.65
C ARG A 304 -27.93 11.31 8.50
N LEU A 305 -26.81 10.61 8.37
CA LEU A 305 -26.50 9.38 9.10
C LEU A 305 -25.76 9.65 10.44
N ALA A 306 -25.55 10.92 10.81
CA ALA A 306 -24.80 11.28 12.01
C ALA A 306 -25.47 10.72 13.29
N ASP A 307 -26.80 10.71 13.33
CA ASP A 307 -27.57 10.21 14.48
C ASP A 307 -28.96 9.71 14.06
N LEU A 308 -29.06 8.87 13.03
CA LEU A 308 -30.36 8.40 12.49
C LEU A 308 -30.82 7.06 13.11
N GLU A 309 -32.02 7.04 13.71
CA GLU A 309 -32.63 5.82 14.27
C GLU A 309 -32.75 4.70 13.22
N GLY A 310 -32.15 3.55 13.54
CA GLY A 310 -32.10 2.36 12.68
C GLY A 310 -30.79 2.19 11.91
N SER A 311 -29.96 3.24 11.81
CA SER A 311 -28.64 3.20 11.17
C SER A 311 -27.52 3.20 12.21
N PRO A 312 -26.32 2.67 11.91
CA PRO A 312 -25.12 3.09 12.62
C PRO A 312 -24.86 4.59 12.41
N LYS A 313 -24.17 5.21 13.37
CA LYS A 313 -23.80 6.63 13.36
C LYS A 313 -22.63 6.85 12.42
N VAL A 314 -22.61 7.95 11.67
CA VAL A 314 -21.44 8.39 10.90
C VAL A 314 -20.80 9.60 11.55
N VAL A 315 -19.50 9.53 11.79
CA VAL A 315 -18.70 10.68 12.23
C VAL A 315 -17.54 10.85 11.27
N VAL A 316 -17.41 12.03 10.66
CA VAL A 316 -16.22 12.35 9.85
C VAL A 316 -15.11 12.80 10.79
N GLU A 317 -13.99 12.07 10.82
CA GLU A 317 -12.88 12.36 11.74
C GLU A 317 -11.52 11.99 11.16
N HIS A 318 -10.45 12.46 11.81
CA HIS A 318 -9.08 12.13 11.42
C HIS A 318 -8.77 10.66 11.74
N PRO A 319 -8.02 9.93 10.88
CA PRO A 319 -7.65 8.54 11.15
C PRO A 319 -7.01 8.30 12.52
N ASP A 320 -6.11 9.18 12.95
CA ASP A 320 -5.49 9.08 14.28
C ASP A 320 -6.51 9.12 15.42
N GLU A 321 -7.59 9.90 15.28
CA GLU A 321 -8.65 9.99 16.29
C GLU A 321 -9.45 8.69 16.37
N PHE A 322 -9.77 8.09 15.21
CA PHE A 322 -10.38 6.76 15.18
C PHE A 322 -9.50 5.73 15.90
N PHE A 323 -8.21 5.66 15.56
CA PHE A 323 -7.30 4.66 16.12
C PHE A 323 -7.06 4.86 17.61
N ALA A 324 -6.99 6.11 18.08
CA ALA A 324 -6.91 6.41 19.50
C ALA A 324 -8.16 5.90 20.26
N LYS A 325 -9.36 6.24 19.77
CA LYS A 325 -10.63 5.82 20.38
C LYS A 325 -10.83 4.31 20.31
N ALA A 326 -10.48 3.67 19.19
CA ALA A 326 -10.61 2.22 19.01
C ALA A 326 -9.70 1.46 19.96
N ARG A 327 -8.46 1.94 20.17
CA ARG A 327 -7.51 1.32 21.08
C ARG A 327 -7.88 1.53 22.55
N GLU A 328 -8.42 2.69 22.90
CA GLU A 328 -8.94 2.96 24.26
C GLU A 328 -10.16 2.09 24.58
N GLU A 329 -11.06 1.94 23.62
CA GLU A 329 -12.27 1.14 23.76
C GLU A 329 -12.00 -0.37 23.79
N TYR A 330 -11.00 -0.83 23.02
CA TYR A 330 -10.70 -2.25 22.86
C TYR A 330 -9.21 -2.57 23.10
N PRO A 331 -8.71 -2.38 24.34
CA PRO A 331 -7.29 -2.56 24.68
C PRO A 331 -6.85 -4.03 24.60
N ASP A 332 -7.73 -4.97 24.98
CA ASP A 332 -7.49 -6.42 24.99
C ASP A 332 -7.83 -7.08 23.64
N ALA A 333 -7.59 -6.36 22.53
CA ALA A 333 -7.84 -6.86 21.18
C ALA A 333 -7.11 -8.19 20.91
N PRO A 334 -7.67 -9.07 20.05
CA PRO A 334 -7.04 -10.33 19.71
C PRO A 334 -5.69 -10.12 19.01
N VAL A 335 -4.81 -11.11 19.07
CA VAL A 335 -3.48 -11.04 18.47
C VAL A 335 -3.42 -11.96 17.25
N TRP A 336 -3.02 -11.41 16.10
CA TRP A 336 -2.65 -12.19 14.92
C TRP A 336 -1.13 -12.23 14.81
N VAL A 337 -0.53 -13.42 14.84
CA VAL A 337 0.93 -13.60 14.79
C VAL A 337 1.35 -14.03 13.39
N GLY A 338 2.34 -13.34 12.82
CA GLY A 338 2.96 -13.72 11.56
C GLY A 338 2.42 -12.96 10.35
N GLU A 339 2.35 -13.63 9.21
CA GLU A 339 1.98 -13.04 7.93
C GLU A 339 0.47 -12.72 7.88
N LEU A 340 0.11 -11.59 7.28
CA LEU A 340 -1.27 -11.37 6.81
C LEU A 340 -1.37 -11.91 5.38
N TYR A 341 -1.57 -13.22 5.28
CA TYR A 341 -1.63 -13.95 4.02
C TYR A 341 -2.92 -13.64 3.26
N LEU A 342 -2.79 -13.10 2.04
CA LEU A 342 -3.91 -12.90 1.13
C LEU A 342 -4.06 -14.13 0.22
N GLU A 343 -5.22 -14.77 0.30
CA GLU A 343 -5.49 -15.99 -0.49
C GLU A 343 -5.78 -15.72 -1.97
N LEU A 344 -5.96 -14.46 -2.35
CA LEU A 344 -6.22 -14.01 -3.71
C LEU A 344 -4.93 -13.48 -4.37
N HIS A 345 -4.93 -13.37 -5.69
CA HIS A 345 -3.85 -12.77 -6.49
C HIS A 345 -2.47 -13.47 -6.42
N ARG A 346 -2.38 -14.76 -6.05
CA ARG A 346 -1.08 -15.47 -5.92
C ARG A 346 -0.19 -15.46 -7.17
N ALA A 347 -0.78 -15.32 -8.37
CA ALA A 347 -0.04 -15.27 -9.63
C ALA A 347 0.87 -14.01 -9.75
N THR A 348 0.65 -12.99 -8.93
CA THR A 348 1.44 -11.76 -8.93
C THR A 348 2.89 -11.97 -8.49
N TYR A 349 3.19 -13.06 -7.78
CA TYR A 349 4.55 -13.45 -7.44
C TYR A 349 5.37 -13.89 -8.67
N THR A 350 4.72 -14.38 -9.73
CA THR A 350 5.38 -14.98 -10.90
C THR A 350 5.19 -14.19 -12.20
N SER A 351 4.11 -13.41 -12.32
CA SER A 351 3.88 -12.55 -13.50
C SER A 351 5.02 -11.53 -13.67
N GLN A 352 5.21 -10.97 -14.87
CA GLN A 352 6.17 -9.86 -15.11
C GLN A 352 7.57 -10.06 -14.51
N ALA A 353 8.15 -11.25 -14.72
CA ALA A 353 9.43 -11.64 -14.11
C ALA A 353 10.58 -10.64 -14.37
N ARG A 354 10.60 -9.96 -15.53
CA ARG A 354 11.61 -8.94 -15.85
C ARG A 354 11.52 -7.72 -14.93
N THR A 355 10.32 -7.25 -14.63
CA THR A 355 10.08 -6.17 -13.66
C THR A 355 10.59 -6.57 -12.27
N LYS A 356 10.27 -7.79 -11.80
CA LYS A 356 10.76 -8.31 -10.50
C LYS A 356 12.29 -8.40 -10.46
N GLN A 357 12.91 -8.92 -11.53
CA GLN A 357 14.37 -9.00 -11.66
C GLN A 357 15.01 -7.61 -11.68
N GLY A 358 14.40 -6.65 -12.38
CA GLY A 358 14.79 -5.25 -12.37
C GLY A 358 14.82 -4.69 -10.95
N ASN A 359 13.71 -4.81 -10.22
CA ASN A 359 13.61 -4.37 -8.82
C ASN A 359 14.71 -4.99 -7.95
N ARG A 360 14.83 -6.32 -7.92
CA ARG A 360 15.80 -7.00 -7.03
C ARG A 360 17.24 -6.63 -7.37
N ARG A 361 17.57 -6.46 -8.66
CA ARG A 361 18.91 -6.01 -9.09
C ARG A 361 19.15 -4.57 -8.68
N SER A 362 18.17 -3.69 -8.82
CA SER A 362 18.29 -2.29 -8.41
C SER A 362 18.45 -2.15 -6.90
N GLU A 363 17.73 -2.91 -6.07
CA GLU A 363 17.93 -2.94 -4.61
C GLU A 363 19.37 -3.31 -4.23
N HIS A 364 19.93 -4.38 -4.84
CA HIS A 364 21.32 -4.77 -4.58
C HIS A 364 22.33 -3.72 -5.06
N LYS A 365 22.10 -3.13 -6.25
CA LYS A 365 22.98 -2.08 -6.80
C LYS A 365 22.92 -0.79 -5.99
N LEU A 366 21.76 -0.44 -5.42
CA LEU A 366 21.62 0.69 -4.51
C LEU A 366 22.45 0.46 -3.25
N ARG A 367 22.32 -0.71 -2.62
CA ARG A 367 23.12 -1.08 -1.44
C ARG A 367 24.62 -1.04 -1.75
N GLU A 368 25.02 -1.58 -2.91
CA GLU A 368 26.41 -1.56 -3.36
C GLU A 368 26.94 -0.14 -3.58
N ALA A 369 26.20 0.69 -4.30
CA ALA A 369 26.58 2.08 -4.56
C ALA A 369 26.70 2.88 -3.27
N GLU A 370 25.75 2.73 -2.33
CA GLU A 370 25.81 3.40 -1.03
C GLU A 370 27.02 2.94 -0.21
N LEU A 371 27.27 1.63 -0.12
CA LEU A 371 28.43 1.08 0.61
C LEU A 371 29.75 1.69 0.12
N TRP A 372 29.98 1.65 -1.19
CA TRP A 372 31.24 2.14 -1.75
C TRP A 372 31.33 3.66 -1.75
N ALA A 373 30.22 4.37 -2.00
CA ALA A 373 30.20 5.82 -1.89
C ALA A 373 30.46 6.29 -0.45
N THR A 374 29.92 5.60 0.57
CA THR A 374 30.21 5.89 1.98
C THR A 374 31.68 5.64 2.28
N THR A 375 32.24 4.52 1.80
CA THR A 375 33.66 4.19 2.01
C THR A 375 34.56 5.24 1.36
N ALA A 376 34.26 5.64 0.12
CA ALA A 376 34.98 6.68 -0.60
C ALA A 376 34.88 8.03 0.13
N ALA A 377 33.70 8.44 0.58
CA ALA A 377 33.52 9.70 1.30
C ALA A 377 34.32 9.77 2.62
N LEU A 378 34.55 8.63 3.27
CA LEU A 378 35.31 8.56 4.52
C LEU A 378 36.83 8.48 4.32
N HIS A 379 37.29 7.90 3.19
CA HIS A 379 38.69 7.52 3.01
C HIS A 379 39.40 8.19 1.84
N ALA A 380 38.67 8.74 0.85
CA ALA A 380 39.23 9.39 -0.32
C ALA A 380 39.12 10.93 -0.19
N PRO A 381 40.24 11.65 -0.01
CA PRO A 381 40.22 13.10 0.03
C PRO A 381 39.59 13.71 -1.24
N GLY A 382 38.57 14.55 -1.05
CA GLY A 382 37.88 15.24 -2.15
C GLY A 382 36.70 14.48 -2.76
N TYR A 383 36.40 13.26 -2.32
CA TYR A 383 35.17 12.56 -2.72
C TYR A 383 33.99 12.99 -1.84
N ALA A 384 32.90 13.45 -2.47
CA ALA A 384 31.66 13.81 -1.77
C ALA A 384 30.60 12.73 -1.97
N TYR A 385 29.91 12.33 -0.89
CA TYR A 385 28.84 11.34 -0.98
C TYR A 385 27.69 11.88 -1.88
N PRO A 386 27.23 11.10 -2.89
CA PRO A 386 26.31 11.59 -3.91
C PRO A 386 24.84 11.56 -3.44
N TYR A 387 24.53 12.31 -2.36
CA TYR A 387 23.23 12.34 -1.70
C TYR A 387 22.05 12.54 -2.67
N GLU A 388 22.09 13.59 -3.49
CA GLU A 388 20.99 13.93 -4.41
C GLU A 388 20.74 12.85 -5.47
N LYS A 389 21.83 12.28 -6.00
CA LYS A 389 21.72 11.24 -7.04
C LYS A 389 21.12 9.97 -6.46
N LEU A 390 21.57 9.54 -5.27
CA LEU A 390 21.06 8.35 -4.59
C LEU A 390 19.62 8.55 -4.12
N ASP A 391 19.25 9.73 -3.62
CA ASP A 391 17.87 10.06 -3.25
C ASP A 391 16.91 9.86 -4.44
N ARG A 392 17.25 10.45 -5.59
CA ARG A 392 16.45 10.31 -6.82
C ARG A 392 16.38 8.86 -7.30
N LEU A 393 17.48 8.11 -7.23
CA LEU A 393 17.51 6.71 -7.67
C LEU A 393 16.68 5.83 -6.74
N TRP A 394 16.74 6.03 -5.42
CA TRP A 394 15.84 5.38 -4.47
C TRP A 394 14.38 5.71 -4.76
N LYS A 395 14.00 6.99 -4.85
CA LYS A 395 12.63 7.39 -5.18
C LYS A 395 12.12 6.75 -6.48
N THR A 396 12.98 6.63 -7.49
CA THR A 396 12.66 5.93 -8.75
C THR A 396 12.35 4.46 -8.51
N VAL A 397 13.21 3.73 -7.78
CA VAL A 397 12.99 2.31 -7.47
C VAL A 397 11.74 2.13 -6.61
N LEU A 398 11.57 2.93 -5.56
CA LEU A 398 10.42 2.89 -4.65
C LEU A 398 9.10 3.15 -5.37
N LEU A 399 9.06 4.08 -6.32
CA LEU A 399 7.87 4.31 -7.17
C LEU A 399 7.46 3.03 -7.91
N HIS A 400 8.42 2.31 -8.50
CA HIS A 400 8.13 1.08 -9.24
C HIS A 400 7.84 -0.12 -8.34
N GLN A 401 7.91 0.04 -7.01
CA GLN A 401 7.46 -0.94 -6.02
C GLN A 401 5.98 -0.79 -5.64
N PHE A 402 5.26 0.14 -6.28
CA PHE A 402 3.81 0.29 -6.12
C PHE A 402 3.07 -1.05 -6.34
N HIS A 403 1.99 -1.28 -5.58
CA HIS A 403 1.30 -2.57 -5.49
C HIS A 403 0.67 -3.07 -6.81
N ASP A 404 0.53 -2.23 -7.84
CA ASP A 404 0.16 -2.72 -9.19
C ASP A 404 1.31 -2.80 -10.20
N ILE A 405 2.43 -2.13 -9.92
CA ILE A 405 3.59 -2.12 -10.83
C ILE A 405 4.43 -3.38 -10.58
N LEU A 406 4.94 -3.53 -9.36
CA LEU A 406 5.87 -4.62 -9.03
C LEU A 406 5.18 -5.99 -9.05
N PRO A 407 3.96 -6.16 -8.51
CA PRO A 407 3.21 -7.42 -8.58
C PRO A 407 2.75 -7.78 -9.99
N GLY A 408 2.86 -6.88 -10.97
CA GLY A 408 2.69 -7.22 -12.37
C GLY A 408 1.23 -7.30 -12.83
N SER A 409 0.37 -6.44 -12.26
CA SER A 409 -1.10 -6.38 -12.49
C SER A 409 -1.51 -5.16 -13.34
N SER A 410 -0.56 -4.50 -14.00
CA SER A 410 -0.79 -3.31 -14.83
C SER A 410 -0.79 -3.63 -16.34
N ILE A 411 -1.18 -2.63 -17.15
CA ILE A 411 -1.09 -2.73 -18.62
C ILE A 411 0.37 -2.82 -19.10
N ALA A 412 0.59 -3.37 -20.29
CA ALA A 412 1.92 -3.56 -20.88
C ALA A 412 2.77 -2.28 -20.92
N TRP A 413 2.15 -1.11 -21.13
CA TRP A 413 2.85 0.18 -21.10
C TRP A 413 3.62 0.35 -19.79
N VAL A 414 2.98 0.10 -18.65
CA VAL A 414 3.56 0.30 -17.31
C VAL A 414 4.79 -0.58 -17.12
N HIS A 415 4.74 -1.83 -17.59
CA HIS A 415 5.87 -2.75 -17.46
C HIS A 415 7.03 -2.39 -18.40
N HIS A 416 6.76 -1.91 -19.62
CA HIS A 416 7.81 -1.39 -20.49
C HIS A 416 8.50 -0.15 -19.89
N GLU A 417 7.74 0.74 -19.27
CA GLU A 417 8.27 1.92 -18.57
C GLU A 417 9.13 1.49 -17.37
N ALA A 418 8.63 0.57 -16.54
CA ALA A 418 9.37 0.04 -15.40
C ALA A 418 10.69 -0.65 -15.79
N GLU A 419 10.67 -1.50 -16.82
CA GLU A 419 11.89 -2.17 -17.33
C GLU A 419 12.92 -1.16 -17.83
N ALA A 420 12.49 -0.13 -18.57
CA ALA A 420 13.37 0.93 -19.05
C ALA A 420 13.97 1.75 -17.90
N GLU A 421 13.16 2.11 -16.90
CA GLU A 421 13.63 2.85 -15.73
C GLU A 421 14.60 2.03 -14.89
N TYR A 422 14.36 0.73 -14.67
CA TYR A 422 15.33 -0.13 -13.98
C TYR A 422 16.66 -0.25 -14.74
N ALA A 423 16.63 -0.32 -16.07
CA ALA A 423 17.85 -0.33 -16.89
C ALA A 423 18.64 0.98 -16.74
N ARG A 424 17.96 2.14 -16.74
CA ARG A 424 18.57 3.45 -16.50
C ARG A 424 19.18 3.53 -15.09
N VAL A 425 18.41 3.14 -14.07
CA VAL A 425 18.86 3.09 -12.67
C VAL A 425 20.11 2.22 -12.54
N ALA A 426 20.13 1.04 -13.16
CA ALA A 426 21.29 0.15 -13.11
C ALA A 426 22.55 0.81 -13.70
N ALA A 427 22.46 1.43 -14.87
CA ALA A 427 23.59 2.11 -15.51
C ALA A 427 24.13 3.27 -14.67
N GLU A 428 23.24 4.06 -14.07
CA GLU A 428 23.65 5.17 -13.20
C GLU A 428 24.29 4.70 -11.89
N LEU A 429 23.77 3.64 -11.27
CA LEU A 429 24.36 3.05 -10.07
C LEU A 429 25.72 2.40 -10.34
N GLU A 430 25.89 1.76 -11.50
CA GLU A 430 27.19 1.23 -11.93
C GLU A 430 28.22 2.34 -12.12
N ALA A 431 27.82 3.46 -12.73
CA ALA A 431 28.69 4.63 -12.87
C ALA A 431 29.07 5.23 -11.51
N LEU A 432 28.11 5.38 -10.58
CA LEU A 432 28.37 5.88 -9.24
C LEU A 432 29.28 4.95 -8.43
N THR A 433 29.07 3.65 -8.54
CA THR A 433 29.90 2.64 -7.89
C THR A 433 31.32 2.69 -8.44
N ALA A 434 31.48 2.76 -9.76
CA ALA A 434 32.80 2.87 -10.40
C ALA A 434 33.52 4.17 -9.99
N GLU A 435 32.81 5.30 -9.92
CA GLU A 435 33.35 6.58 -9.46
C GLU A 435 33.84 6.48 -7.99
N ALA A 436 33.04 5.91 -7.10
CA ALA A 436 33.39 5.71 -5.70
C ALA A 436 34.61 4.79 -5.54
N VAL A 437 34.61 3.66 -6.23
CA VAL A 437 35.72 2.70 -6.21
C VAL A 437 37.00 3.31 -6.77
N ALA A 438 36.91 4.08 -7.86
CA ALA A 438 38.07 4.75 -8.44
C ALA A 438 38.67 5.82 -7.50
N ALA A 439 37.82 6.52 -6.74
CA ALA A 439 38.26 7.52 -5.77
C ALA A 439 39.07 6.92 -4.60
N LEU A 440 38.79 5.65 -4.24
CA LEU A 440 39.54 4.93 -3.19
C LEU A 440 41.00 4.63 -3.56
N GLY A 441 41.40 4.91 -4.81
CA GLY A 441 42.80 4.98 -5.21
C GLY A 441 43.17 4.04 -6.36
N ALA A 442 44.30 4.34 -6.98
CA ALA A 442 44.88 3.53 -8.05
C ALA A 442 45.73 2.38 -7.47
N GLY A 443 45.50 1.17 -7.98
CA GLY A 443 46.26 -0.04 -7.65
C GLY A 443 46.07 -1.11 -8.73
N GLY A 444 46.61 -2.31 -8.51
CA GLY A 444 46.31 -3.47 -9.37
C GLY A 444 44.83 -3.87 -9.30
N THR A 445 44.35 -4.70 -10.24
CA THR A 445 42.95 -5.15 -10.29
C THR A 445 42.54 -5.80 -8.96
N ARG A 446 41.37 -5.38 -8.44
CA ARG A 446 40.79 -5.90 -7.20
C ARG A 446 39.39 -6.44 -7.44
N VAL A 447 38.99 -7.36 -6.58
CA VAL A 447 37.63 -7.87 -6.46
C VAL A 447 37.01 -7.32 -5.19
N PHE A 448 35.74 -6.92 -5.28
CA PHE A 448 35.00 -6.26 -4.22
C PHE A 448 33.85 -7.15 -3.77
N ASN A 449 33.67 -7.26 -2.45
CA ASN A 449 32.61 -8.03 -1.83
C ASN A 449 31.71 -7.08 -1.06
N THR A 450 30.49 -6.92 -1.56
CA THR A 450 29.50 -6.08 -0.89
C THR A 450 28.79 -6.83 0.23
N SER A 451 28.86 -8.16 0.31
CA SER A 451 28.13 -8.92 1.33
C SER A 451 28.81 -8.81 2.71
N PRO A 452 28.05 -8.93 3.81
CA PRO A 452 28.60 -8.87 5.16
C PRO A 452 29.27 -10.16 5.62
N PHE A 453 29.59 -11.06 4.69
CA PHE A 453 30.26 -12.34 4.96
C PHE A 453 31.46 -12.48 4.02
N ASP A 454 32.48 -13.21 4.47
CA ASP A 454 33.58 -13.61 3.60
C ASP A 454 33.04 -14.46 2.45
N ARG A 455 33.50 -14.20 1.23
CA ARG A 455 33.07 -14.92 0.03
C ARG A 455 34.25 -15.56 -0.67
N SER A 456 34.04 -16.81 -1.05
CA SER A 456 34.89 -17.53 -2.00
C SER A 456 34.09 -17.80 -3.26
N GLU A 457 34.55 -17.30 -4.41
CA GLU A 457 33.80 -17.35 -5.65
C GLU A 457 34.72 -17.48 -6.87
N VAL A 458 34.25 -18.18 -7.90
CA VAL A 458 34.89 -18.15 -9.22
C VAL A 458 34.34 -16.96 -9.99
N VAL A 459 35.19 -15.97 -10.25
CA VAL A 459 34.84 -14.76 -11.00
C VAL A 459 35.40 -14.80 -12.41
N ARG A 460 34.77 -14.04 -13.32
CA ARG A 460 35.34 -13.76 -14.65
C ARG A 460 36.20 -12.51 -14.60
N THR A 461 37.43 -12.62 -15.07
CA THR A 461 38.38 -11.52 -15.20
C THR A 461 38.10 -10.68 -16.45
N GLY A 462 38.78 -9.54 -16.60
CA GLY A 462 38.61 -8.65 -17.75
C GLY A 462 38.93 -9.31 -19.11
N ASP A 463 39.83 -10.29 -19.11
CA ASP A 463 40.21 -11.13 -20.27
C ASP A 463 39.36 -12.42 -20.39
N GLN A 464 38.23 -12.51 -19.68
CA GLN A 464 37.31 -13.65 -19.66
C GLN A 464 37.88 -14.96 -19.08
N ALA A 465 39.06 -14.91 -18.45
CA ALA A 465 39.56 -16.05 -17.67
C ALA A 465 38.71 -16.24 -16.40
N LEU A 466 38.72 -17.45 -15.87
CA LEU A 466 38.11 -17.76 -14.58
C LEU A 466 39.20 -17.71 -13.51
N ALA A 467 38.91 -17.04 -12.39
CA ALA A 467 39.80 -17.02 -11.24
C ALA A 467 38.98 -17.32 -9.98
N TYR A 468 39.49 -18.21 -9.13
CA TYR A 468 38.93 -18.41 -7.80
C TYR A 468 39.49 -17.36 -6.86
N VAL A 469 38.61 -16.58 -6.23
CA VAL A 469 38.98 -15.47 -5.35
C VAL A 469 38.33 -15.62 -3.99
N GLU A 470 39.05 -15.17 -2.96
CA GLU A 470 38.56 -15.06 -1.60
C GLU A 470 38.57 -13.60 -1.19
N VAL A 471 37.42 -13.09 -0.76
CA VAL A 471 37.22 -11.67 -0.50
C VAL A 471 36.54 -11.48 0.86
N PRO A 472 37.12 -10.70 1.78
CA PRO A 472 36.53 -10.51 3.10
C PRO A 472 35.19 -9.78 3.03
N ALA A 473 34.36 -9.96 4.07
CA ALA A 473 33.10 -9.27 4.27
C ALA A 473 33.22 -7.75 4.10
N ASN A 474 32.30 -7.15 3.33
CA ASN A 474 32.23 -5.71 3.03
C ASN A 474 33.61 -5.12 2.63
N GLY A 475 34.42 -5.89 1.91
CA GLY A 475 35.84 -5.58 1.68
C GLY A 475 36.27 -5.80 0.24
N SER A 476 37.59 -5.73 0.03
CA SER A 476 38.20 -6.02 -1.28
C SER A 476 39.49 -6.82 -1.12
N ALA A 477 39.81 -7.63 -2.13
CA ALA A 477 41.06 -8.37 -2.22
C ALA A 477 41.70 -8.14 -3.60
N PRO A 478 43.04 -8.29 -3.74
CA PRO A 478 43.68 -8.36 -5.05
C PRO A 478 43.07 -9.49 -5.88
N LEU A 479 42.97 -9.28 -7.21
CA LEU A 479 42.61 -10.35 -8.12
C LEU A 479 43.81 -11.31 -8.26
N THR A 480 43.79 -12.36 -7.45
CA THR A 480 44.77 -13.44 -7.45
C THR A 480 44.02 -14.75 -7.56
N ASP A 481 44.37 -15.57 -8.56
CA ASP A 481 43.78 -16.90 -8.73
C ASP A 481 44.32 -17.81 -7.61
N ALA A 482 43.48 -18.06 -6.62
CA ALA A 482 43.78 -18.94 -5.50
C ALA A 482 43.36 -20.38 -5.84
N GLU A 483 43.98 -21.36 -5.19
CA GLU A 483 43.54 -22.75 -5.32
C GLU A 483 42.26 -22.98 -4.50
N PRO A 484 41.16 -23.49 -5.09
CA PRO A 484 39.96 -23.77 -4.34
C PRO A 484 40.21 -24.90 -3.34
N ALA A 485 39.74 -24.72 -2.09
CA ALA A 485 39.92 -25.72 -1.03
C ALA A 485 39.33 -27.10 -1.40
N GLN A 486 38.22 -27.10 -2.16
CA GLN A 486 37.62 -28.32 -2.68
C GLN A 486 37.21 -28.12 -4.16
N PRO A 487 38.10 -28.44 -5.12
CA PRO A 487 37.82 -28.27 -6.53
C PRO A 487 36.67 -29.17 -6.99
N VAL A 488 35.86 -28.67 -7.93
CA VAL A 488 34.81 -29.49 -8.57
C VAL A 488 35.46 -30.42 -9.58
N SER A 489 35.27 -31.72 -9.39
CA SER A 489 35.57 -32.76 -10.36
C SER A 489 34.32 -33.13 -11.16
N VAL A 490 34.50 -33.43 -12.44
CA VAL A 490 33.42 -33.86 -13.33
C VAL A 490 33.78 -35.20 -13.95
N ALA A 491 32.95 -36.21 -13.70
CA ALA A 491 33.11 -37.55 -14.27
C ALA A 491 31.79 -37.99 -14.93
N GLY A 492 31.75 -37.98 -16.25
CA GLY A 492 30.52 -38.22 -17.00
C GLY A 492 29.47 -37.15 -16.70
N ARG A 493 28.34 -37.55 -16.10
CA ARG A 493 27.26 -36.65 -15.66
C ARG A 493 27.24 -36.44 -14.14
N VAL A 494 28.36 -36.70 -13.46
CA VAL A 494 28.51 -36.53 -12.02
C VAL A 494 29.45 -35.36 -11.73
N LEU A 495 28.96 -34.43 -10.91
CA LEU A 495 29.69 -33.28 -10.38
C LEU A 495 29.98 -33.57 -8.90
N ASP A 496 31.23 -33.44 -8.47
CA ASP A 496 31.63 -33.75 -7.09
C ASP A 496 32.71 -32.79 -6.62
N ASN A 497 32.52 -32.18 -5.45
CA ASN A 497 33.51 -31.30 -4.81
C ASN A 497 33.85 -31.73 -3.39
N GLY A 498 33.64 -32.99 -2.99
CA GLY A 498 33.92 -33.48 -1.63
C GLY A 498 32.91 -33.01 -0.57
N LEU A 499 32.03 -32.05 -0.87
CA LEU A 499 30.93 -31.61 -0.02
C LEU A 499 29.59 -32.16 -0.49
N VAL A 500 29.36 -32.07 -1.80
CA VAL A 500 28.15 -32.52 -2.45
C VAL A 500 28.53 -33.28 -3.71
N ARG A 501 27.86 -34.40 -3.97
CA ARG A 501 27.93 -35.13 -5.23
C ARG A 501 26.57 -35.06 -5.93
N VAL A 502 26.53 -34.49 -7.12
CA VAL A 502 25.32 -34.31 -7.94
C VAL A 502 25.41 -35.17 -9.18
N ALA A 503 24.41 -36.03 -9.42
CA ALA A 503 24.32 -36.85 -10.61
C ALA A 503 23.17 -36.40 -11.52
N VAL A 504 23.50 -36.00 -12.74
CA VAL A 504 22.54 -35.58 -13.76
C VAL A 504 22.15 -36.78 -14.62
N ALA A 505 20.84 -37.03 -14.74
CA ALA A 505 20.29 -38.07 -15.60
C ALA A 505 20.39 -37.71 -17.08
N GLU A 506 20.14 -38.68 -17.96
CA GLU A 506 20.17 -38.44 -19.42
C GLU A 506 19.10 -37.45 -19.89
N ASP A 507 17.98 -37.39 -19.17
CA ASP A 507 16.86 -36.46 -19.43
C ASP A 507 17.11 -35.05 -18.86
N GLY A 508 18.28 -34.80 -18.25
CA GLY A 508 18.65 -33.51 -17.65
C GLY A 508 18.13 -33.28 -16.23
N THR A 509 17.35 -34.21 -15.68
CA THR A 509 16.92 -34.16 -14.27
C THR A 509 18.08 -34.50 -13.32
N LEU A 510 17.97 -34.11 -12.07
CA LEU A 510 18.90 -34.54 -11.03
C LEU A 510 18.45 -35.90 -10.51
N SER A 511 19.24 -36.94 -10.77
CA SER A 511 18.99 -38.30 -10.28
C SER A 511 19.46 -38.52 -8.84
N SER A 512 20.42 -37.73 -8.36
CA SER A 512 20.94 -37.77 -6.99
C SER A 512 21.60 -36.44 -6.63
N VAL A 513 21.41 -36.00 -5.39
CA VAL A 513 22.16 -34.91 -4.74
C VAL A 513 22.56 -35.42 -3.35
N LEU A 514 23.77 -35.96 -3.26
CA LEU A 514 24.30 -36.53 -2.04
C LEU A 514 25.05 -35.46 -1.23
N ASP A 515 24.58 -35.18 -0.02
CA ASP A 515 25.32 -34.39 0.97
C ASP A 515 26.37 -35.33 1.60
N LEU A 516 27.64 -35.15 1.22
CA LEU A 516 28.75 -35.99 1.68
C LEU A 516 29.15 -35.69 3.12
N ARG A 517 28.83 -34.50 3.64
CA ARG A 517 29.10 -34.15 5.05
C ARG A 517 28.16 -34.87 5.99
N ALA A 518 26.88 -34.93 5.63
CA ALA A 518 25.86 -35.62 6.41
C ALA A 518 25.70 -37.10 6.00
N GLY A 519 26.32 -37.52 4.89
CA GLY A 519 26.23 -38.88 4.36
C GLY A 519 24.81 -39.28 3.93
N ARG A 520 24.04 -38.34 3.36
CA ARG A 520 22.61 -38.55 3.04
C ARG A 520 22.25 -38.11 1.64
N GLU A 521 21.34 -38.86 1.02
CA GLU A 521 20.64 -38.41 -0.19
C GLU A 521 19.66 -37.29 0.19
N VAL A 522 19.70 -36.20 -0.56
CA VAL A 522 18.82 -35.04 -0.34
C VAL A 522 17.52 -35.20 -1.12
N LEU A 523 17.54 -35.93 -2.24
CA LEU A 523 16.38 -36.12 -3.10
C LEU A 523 15.54 -37.34 -2.70
N GLY A 524 14.22 -37.16 -2.56
CA GLY A 524 13.27 -38.28 -2.44
C GLY A 524 12.83 -38.86 -3.79
N ASP A 525 12.99 -38.10 -4.87
CA ASP A 525 12.71 -38.45 -6.27
C ASP A 525 13.50 -37.47 -7.18
N LYS A 526 13.38 -37.61 -8.51
CA LYS A 526 14.06 -36.75 -9.49
C LYS A 526 13.91 -35.24 -9.18
N GLY A 527 15.04 -34.54 -9.09
CA GLY A 527 15.12 -33.09 -8.94
C GLY A 527 15.20 -32.34 -10.28
N ASN A 528 15.06 -31.02 -10.24
CA ASN A 528 15.16 -30.14 -11.41
C ASN A 528 14.22 -30.52 -12.59
N LEU A 529 13.02 -31.02 -12.27
CA LEU A 529 12.03 -31.38 -13.28
C LEU A 529 11.26 -30.14 -13.76
N LEU A 530 11.45 -29.77 -15.03
CA LEU A 530 10.68 -28.70 -15.66
C LEU A 530 9.26 -29.18 -15.97
N ARG A 531 8.26 -28.42 -15.55
CA ARG A 531 6.83 -28.72 -15.79
C ARG A 531 6.12 -27.51 -16.38
N LEU A 532 5.23 -27.79 -17.32
CA LEU A 532 4.28 -26.82 -17.85
C LEU A 532 2.93 -27.08 -17.19
N HIS A 533 2.35 -26.05 -16.58
CA HIS A 533 1.02 -26.09 -15.99
C HIS A 533 0.08 -25.25 -16.87
N THR A 534 -1.14 -25.73 -17.08
CA THR A 534 -2.18 -24.93 -17.72
C THR A 534 -2.69 -23.91 -16.71
N ASP A 535 -2.59 -22.63 -17.07
CA ASP A 535 -3.18 -21.51 -16.34
C ASP A 535 -4.43 -21.08 -17.13
N LEU A 536 -5.63 -21.23 -16.55
CA LEU A 536 -6.92 -21.08 -17.22
C LEU A 536 -7.70 -19.85 -16.73
#